data_AF-A0A9D1HZR0-F1
#
_entry.id   AF-A0A9D1HZR0-F1
#
_cell.length_a   1.000
_cell.length_b   1.000
_cell.length_c   1.000
_cell.angle_alpha   90.00
_cell.angle_beta   90.00
_cell.angle_gamma   90.00
#
_symmetry.space_group_name_H-M   'P 1'
#
loop_
_entity.id
_entity.type
_entity.pdbx_description
1 polymer ?
#
loop_
_entity_poly.entity_id
_entity_poly.type
_entity_poly.pdbx_seq_one_letter_code
_entity_poly.pdbx_strand_id
1 'polypeptide(L)' 'MKKTAVKALIIFIIFFTGASCLLYLDSMCAETTGEGGKLVLNIEN' A
#
# COMPACT_ATOMS: atom_id res chain seq x y z
N MET A 1 27.38 4.74 4.46
CA MET A 1 26.75 4.04 3.31
C MET A 1 25.99 2.78 3.71
N LYS A 2 26.62 1.74 4.29
CA LYS A 2 25.92 0.48 4.66
C LYS A 2 24.69 0.69 5.58
N LYS A 3 24.81 1.53 6.61
CA LYS A 3 23.68 1.83 7.54
C LYS A 3 22.52 2.57 6.88
N THR A 4 22.80 3.44 5.90
CA THR A 4 21.78 4.18 5.15
C THR A 4 21.00 3.25 4.22
N ALA A 5 21.70 2.33 3.53
CA ALA A 5 21.08 1.32 2.68
C ALA A 5 20.14 0.40 3.47
N VAL A 6 20.56 -0.04 4.67
CA VAL A 6 19.71 -0.86 5.56
C VAL A 6 18.46 -0.10 6.00
N LYS A 7 18.58 1.19 6.38
CA LYS A 7 17.42 2.02 6.74
C LYS A 7 16.45 2.19 5.57
N ALA A 8 16.98 2.46 4.37
CA ALA A 8 16.17 2.59 3.16
C ALA A 8 15.44 1.27 2.82
N LEU A 9 16.11 0.13 2.98
CA LEU A 9 15.52 -1.19 2.77
C LEU A 9 14.35 -1.44 3.75
N ILE A 10 14.50 -1.09 5.02
CA ILE A 10 13.44 -1.26 6.02
C ILE A 10 12.22 -0.39 5.66
N ILE A 11 12.43 0.88 5.32
CA ILE A 11 11.35 1.79 4.91
C ILE A 11 10.65 1.26 3.65
N PHE A 12 11.43 0.77 2.68
CA PHE A 12 10.91 0.16 1.47
C PHE A 12 10.02 -1.05 1.77
N ILE A 13 10.48 -1.97 2.62
CA ILE A 13 9.70 -3.16 3.01
C ILE A 13 8.39 -2.75 3.70
N ILE A 14 8.44 -1.80 4.63
CA ILE A 14 7.24 -1.30 5.33
C ILE A 14 6.24 -0.70 4.33
N PHE A 15 6.73 0.15 3.42
CA PHE A 15 5.89 0.80 2.41
C PHE A 15 5.23 -0.22 1.48
N PHE A 16 5.99 -1.17 0.94
CA PHE A 16 5.46 -2.20 0.04
C PHE A 16 4.48 -3.12 0.75
N THR A 17 4.80 -3.55 1.97
CA THR A 17 3.90 -4.41 2.76
C THR A 17 2.58 -3.69 3.06
N GLY A 18 2.64 -2.41 3.44
CA GLY A 18 1.45 -1.60 3.66
C GLY A 18 0.60 -1.43 2.40
N ALA A 19 1.24 -1.09 1.27
CA ALA A 19 0.56 -0.93 -0.02
C ALA A 19 -0.10 -2.24 -0.48
N SER A 20 0.60 -3.37 -0.40
CA SER A 20 0.04 -4.69 -0.75
C SER A 20 -1.15 -5.08 0.14
N CYS A 21 -1.09 -4.78 1.44
CA CYS A 21 -2.18 -5.05 2.37
C CYS A 21 -3.44 -4.24 2.03
N LEU A 22 -3.27 -2.95 1.72
CA LEU A 22 -4.39 -2.10 1.30
C LEU A 22 -5.03 -2.60 0.01
N LEU A 23 -4.24 -2.95 -1.01
CA LEU A 23 -4.75 -3.50 -2.26
C LEU A 23 -5.49 -4.84 -2.05
N TYR A 24 -4.99 -5.69 -1.16
CA TYR A 24 -5.66 -6.94 -0.80
C TYR A 24 -7.02 -6.67 -0.14
N LEU A 25 -7.08 -5.75 0.82
CA LEU A 25 -8.32 -5.37 1.48
C LEU A 25 -9.33 -4.75 0.50
N ASP A 26 -8.87 -3.92 -0.42
CA ASP A 26 -9.74 -3.33 -1.45
C ASP A 26 -10.30 -4.39 -2.40
N SER A 27 -9.50 -5.38 -2.79
CA SER A 27 -9.98 -6.53 -3.56
C SER A 27 -11.03 -7.32 -2.78
N MET A 28 -10.80 -7.57 -1.49
CA MET A 28 -11.77 -8.26 -0.63
C MET A 28 -13.06 -7.45 -0.48
N CYS A 29 -12.99 -6.13 -0.32
CA CYS A 29 -14.15 -5.25 -0.28
C CYS A 29 -14.93 -5.29 -1.60
N ALA A 30 -14.23 -5.24 -2.74
CA ALA A 30 -14.85 -5.36 -4.06
C ALA A 30 -15.59 -6.69 -4.21
N GLU A 31 -14.97 -7.80 -3.80
CA GLU A 31 -15.57 -9.14 -3.88
C GLU A 31 -16.77 -9.32 -2.96
N THR A 32 -16.73 -8.75 -1.75
CA THR A 32 -17.76 -8.99 -0.72
C THR A 32 -18.92 -8.00 -0.76
N THR A 33 -18.65 -6.75 -1.12
CA THR A 33 -19.65 -5.67 -1.09
C THR A 33 -20.00 -5.13 -2.47
N GLY A 34 -19.21 -5.45 -3.49
CA GLY A 34 -19.29 -4.81 -4.81
C GLY A 34 -18.66 -3.41 -4.87
N GLU A 35 -18.19 -2.88 -3.73
CA GLU A 35 -17.52 -1.59 -3.62
C GLU A 35 -16.01 -1.78 -3.40
N GLY A 36 -15.20 -1.39 -4.39
CA GLY A 36 -13.73 -1.36 -4.32
C GLY A 36 -13.14 -0.60 -5.52
N GLY A 37 -11.82 -0.42 -5.54
CA GLY A 37 -11.12 0.35 -6.58
C GLY A 37 -11.05 1.86 -6.32
N LYS A 38 -11.42 2.31 -5.12
CA LYS A 38 -11.33 3.72 -4.70
C LYS A 38 -10.04 4.04 -3.94
N LEU A 39 -9.05 3.14 -3.93
CA LEU A 39 -7.68 3.43 -3.49
C LEU A 39 -6.90 4.33 -4.47
N VAL A 40 -7.59 5.23 -5.16
CA VAL A 40 -6.94 6.33 -5.85
C VAL A 40 -6.55 7.31 -4.75
N LEU A 41 -5.27 7.68 -4.68
CA LEU A 41 -4.86 8.85 -3.92
C LEU A 41 -5.70 10.02 -4.44
N ASN A 42 -6.76 10.39 -3.72
CA ASN A 42 -7.58 11.54 -4.06
C ASN A 42 -6.72 12.77 -3.76
N ILE A 43 -5.90 13.14 -4.73
CA ILE A 43 -5.18 14.40 -4.73
C ILE A 43 -6.21 15.43 -5.19
N GLU A 44 -7.06 15.86 -4.26
CA GLU A 44 -7.86 17.07 -4.47
C GLU A 44 -6.88 18.23 -4.64
N ASN A 45 -6.97 18.86 -5.82
CA ASN A 45 -6.09 19.93 -6.28
C ASN A 45 -6.66 21.30 -5.88
#